data_AF-A0A078MIT8-F1
#
_entry.id   AF-A0A078MIT8-F1
#
_cell.length_a   1.000
_cell.length_b   1.000
_cell.length_c   1.000
_cell.angle_alpha   90.00
_cell.angle_beta   90.00
_cell.angle_gamma   90.00
#
_symmetry.space_group_name_H-M   'P 1'
#
loop_
_entity.id
_entity.type
_entity.pdbx_description
1 polymer ?
#
loop_
_entity_poly.entity_id
_entity_poly.type
_entity_poly.pdbx_seq_one_letter_code
_entity_poly.pdbx_strand_id
1 'polypeptide(L)'
;MTIDRRFVLKGMALGSLAGLTMGAALPSMAGSHAAPGARSGRPLLALVGQGAQNSAFVQGVRAAGGQPQLQQVETSLGFMLGLESQLRSGQPMQVIGLLDDASAALVIDLARSAGARVNWIGQHMATVGQSRHHLVNTQLAEGCSRQLSRQLHACGAGFTLNEERQNSAAPARQLGGPARSTEHSEQWAASVGYLLSSLGTRRPAMAPLVTASRTPLSGSFVSFSIET
;
A
#
# COMPACT_ATOMS: atom_id res chain seq x y z
N MET A 1 26.56 -1.18 43.45
CA MET A 1 26.35 0.28 43.60
C MET A 1 26.35 0.90 42.21
N THR A 2 25.19 1.27 41.70
CA THR A 2 25.04 1.97 40.42
C THR A 2 23.92 2.98 40.56
N ILE A 3 24.20 4.18 40.08
CA ILE A 3 23.65 5.47 40.51
C ILE A 3 22.29 5.77 39.85
N ASP A 4 21.33 6.19 40.67
CA ASP A 4 20.04 6.77 40.30
C ASP A 4 20.21 8.27 40.09
N ARG A 5 19.88 8.82 38.91
CA ARG A 5 19.61 10.26 38.72
C ARG A 5 18.56 10.49 37.63
N ARG A 6 17.31 10.60 38.10
CA ARG A 6 16.15 11.17 37.42
C ARG A 6 16.42 12.62 37.04
N PHE A 7 16.09 13.02 35.81
CA PHE A 7 15.76 14.40 35.50
C PHE A 7 14.38 14.45 34.84
N VAL A 8 13.42 14.90 35.64
CA VAL A 8 12.05 15.24 35.26
C VAL A 8 12.06 16.72 34.87
N LEU A 9 11.76 17.03 33.62
CA LEU A 9 11.46 18.41 33.21
C LEU A 9 9.94 18.55 33.09
N LYS A 10 9.34 19.06 34.17
CA LYS A 10 7.98 19.62 34.20
C LYS A 10 8.02 21.01 33.57
N GLY A 11 7.48 21.15 32.36
CA GLY A 11 7.15 22.44 31.77
C GLY A 11 5.65 22.70 31.89
N MET A 12 5.24 23.52 32.86
CA MET A 12 3.95 24.21 32.88
C MET A 12 4.17 25.63 32.32
N ALA A 13 3.28 26.07 31.43
CA ALA A 13 3.02 27.49 31.22
C ALA A 13 1.51 27.68 31.02
N LEU A 14 0.95 28.57 31.85
CA LEU A 14 -0.45 29.01 31.91
C LEU A 14 -0.62 30.36 31.19
N GLY A 15 -1.87 30.63 30.78
CA GLY A 15 -2.39 31.99 30.47
C GLY A 15 -2.38 32.33 28.98
N SER A 16 -3.39 32.95 28.37
CA SER A 16 -4.54 33.74 28.89
C SER A 16 -5.64 33.80 27.81
N LEU A 17 -6.90 33.59 28.18
CA LEU A 17 -8.03 34.53 28.22
C LEU A 17 -8.40 35.33 26.95
N ALA A 18 -9.64 35.04 26.52
CA ALA A 18 -10.73 35.94 26.14
C ALA A 18 -10.73 36.64 24.77
N GLY A 19 -11.85 36.44 24.07
CA GLY A 19 -12.27 37.18 22.88
C GLY A 19 -13.58 36.65 22.32
N LEU A 20 -14.68 36.87 23.04
CA LEU A 20 -16.03 36.69 22.50
C LEU A 20 -16.31 37.82 21.49
N THR A 21 -16.58 37.48 20.24
CA THR A 21 -17.28 38.38 19.31
C THR A 21 -18.49 37.64 18.75
N MET A 22 -19.67 38.24 18.94
CA MET A 22 -20.92 37.80 18.34
C MET A 22 -21.02 38.33 16.90
N GLY A 23 -21.51 37.48 16.01
CA GLY A 23 -22.51 37.88 15.01
C GLY A 23 -21.99 38.35 13.65
N ALA A 24 -21.96 37.42 12.69
CA ALA A 24 -22.56 37.63 11.37
C ALA A 24 -22.88 36.27 10.75
N ALA A 25 -24.16 35.97 10.59
CA ALA A 25 -24.61 34.82 9.81
C ALA A 25 -24.31 35.09 8.33
N LEU A 26 -23.24 34.47 7.82
CA LEU A 26 -22.94 34.42 6.40
C LEU A 26 -23.69 33.24 5.77
N PRO A 27 -24.22 33.39 4.54
CA PRO A 27 -24.97 32.34 3.89
C PRO A 27 -24.07 31.11 3.67
N SER A 28 -24.56 29.96 4.15
CA SER A 28 -24.02 28.64 3.87
C SER A 28 -24.08 28.41 2.36
N MET A 29 -22.95 28.64 1.68
CA MET A 29 -22.71 28.07 0.37
C MET A 29 -22.66 26.56 0.57
N ALA A 30 -23.76 25.91 0.22
CA ALA A 30 -23.87 24.47 0.11
C ALA A 30 -22.63 23.97 -0.65
N GLY A 31 -21.76 23.28 0.08
CA GLY A 31 -20.60 22.63 -0.49
C GLY A 31 -21.11 21.65 -1.52
N SER A 32 -21.00 22.02 -2.79
CA SER A 32 -20.89 21.05 -3.87
C SER A 32 -19.88 20.03 -3.38
N HIS A 33 -20.36 18.83 -3.09
CA HIS A 33 -19.56 17.67 -2.76
C HIS A 33 -18.64 17.41 -3.96
N ALA A 34 -17.52 18.13 -3.99
CA ALA A 34 -16.40 17.84 -4.85
C ALA A 34 -15.96 16.43 -4.49
N ALA A 35 -15.96 15.58 -5.51
CA ALA A 35 -15.55 14.19 -5.45
C ALA A 35 -14.23 14.03 -4.67
N PRO A 36 -14.00 12.88 -4.01
CA PRO A 36 -12.83 12.71 -3.16
C PRO A 36 -11.53 12.81 -3.97
N GLY A 37 -10.70 13.80 -3.59
CA GLY A 37 -9.23 13.78 -3.66
C GLY A 37 -8.63 13.54 -5.04
N ALA A 38 -8.34 14.62 -5.76
CA ALA A 38 -7.36 14.61 -6.83
C ALA A 38 -6.06 13.94 -6.33
N ARG A 39 -5.63 12.91 -7.06
CA ARG A 39 -4.36 12.21 -6.88
C ARG A 39 -3.22 13.22 -6.76
N SER A 40 -2.21 12.89 -5.95
CA SER A 40 -0.85 13.36 -6.27
C SER A 40 -0.56 12.87 -7.69
N GLY A 41 -0.47 13.79 -8.65
CA GLY A 41 -0.39 13.52 -10.10
C GLY A 41 0.92 12.86 -10.55
N ARG A 42 1.57 12.09 -9.67
CA ARG A 42 2.81 11.37 -9.98
C ARG A 42 2.52 10.21 -10.93
N PRO A 43 3.34 10.02 -11.97
CA PRO A 43 3.29 8.84 -12.80
C PRO A 43 3.35 7.57 -11.94
N LEU A 44 2.46 6.62 -12.23
CA LEU A 44 2.39 5.32 -11.57
C LEU A 44 2.90 4.25 -12.53
N LEU A 45 4.00 3.59 -12.20
CA LEU A 45 4.52 2.41 -12.88
C LEU A 45 4.10 1.16 -12.09
N ALA A 46 3.40 0.24 -12.74
CA ALA A 46 3.01 -1.04 -12.17
C ALA A 46 3.85 -2.17 -12.80
N LEU A 47 4.63 -2.85 -11.96
CA LEU A 47 5.48 -3.98 -12.34
C LEU A 47 4.78 -5.30 -12.03
N VAL A 48 4.67 -6.17 -13.03
CA VAL A 48 4.06 -7.50 -12.89
C VAL A 48 4.91 -8.58 -13.54
N GLY A 49 4.80 -9.82 -13.07
CA GLY A 49 5.46 -10.95 -13.71
C GLY A 49 4.93 -11.25 -15.11
N GLN A 50 5.64 -12.11 -15.84
CA GLN A 50 5.24 -12.59 -17.17
C GLN A 50 3.84 -13.23 -17.12
N GLY A 51 2.97 -12.87 -18.07
CA GLY A 51 1.61 -13.41 -18.16
C GLY A 51 0.61 -12.87 -17.12
N ALA A 52 1.04 -11.96 -16.23
CA ALA A 52 0.20 -11.41 -15.17
C ALA A 52 -0.54 -10.11 -15.57
N GLN A 53 -0.53 -9.71 -16.85
CA GLN A 53 -1.17 -8.47 -17.32
C GLN A 53 -2.70 -8.42 -17.12
N ASN A 54 -3.33 -9.58 -16.98
CA ASN A 54 -4.77 -9.72 -16.74
C ASN A 54 -5.06 -10.27 -15.32
N SER A 55 -4.07 -10.23 -14.43
CA SER A 55 -4.23 -10.71 -13.06
C SER A 55 -5.17 -9.84 -12.23
N ALA A 56 -5.75 -10.43 -11.18
CA ALA A 56 -6.53 -9.72 -10.17
C ALA A 56 -5.78 -8.49 -9.62
N PHE A 57 -4.45 -8.55 -9.45
CA PHE A 57 -3.64 -7.40 -9.04
C PHE A 57 -3.79 -6.21 -9.99
N VAL A 58 -3.60 -6.42 -11.30
CA VAL A 58 -3.73 -5.35 -12.30
C VAL A 58 -5.14 -4.80 -12.35
N GLN A 59 -6.16 -5.65 -12.21
CA GLN A 59 -7.55 -5.20 -12.09
C GLN A 59 -7.72 -4.24 -10.90
N GLY A 60 -7.16 -4.60 -9.74
CA GLY A 60 -7.14 -3.74 -8.56
C GLY A 60 -6.43 -2.40 -8.77
N VAL A 61 -5.26 -2.42 -9.42
CA VAL A 61 -4.50 -1.19 -9.76
C VAL A 61 -5.35 -0.26 -10.62
N ARG A 62 -5.96 -0.79 -11.70
CA ARG A 62 -6.80 0.01 -12.61
C ARG A 62 -8.06 0.54 -11.91
N ALA A 63 -8.66 -0.27 -11.03
CA ALA A 63 -9.86 0.08 -10.29
C ALA A 63 -9.66 1.28 -9.34
N ALA A 64 -8.41 1.58 -8.94
CA ALA A 64 -8.15 2.78 -8.15
C ALA A 64 -8.50 4.07 -8.92
N GLY A 65 -8.55 4.06 -10.26
CA GLY A 65 -8.99 5.18 -11.11
C GLY A 65 -7.87 5.98 -11.77
N GLY A 66 -6.66 5.42 -11.88
CA GLY A 66 -5.51 6.01 -12.60
C GLY A 66 -5.21 5.28 -13.90
N GLN A 67 -4.29 5.83 -14.71
CA GLN A 67 -3.74 5.17 -15.90
C GLN A 67 -2.31 4.73 -15.58
N PRO A 68 -2.11 3.57 -14.91
CA PRO A 68 -0.77 3.08 -14.62
C PRO A 68 -0.05 2.73 -15.94
N GLN A 69 1.22 3.06 -16.04
CA GLN A 69 2.09 2.42 -17.01
C GLN A 69 2.33 0.99 -16.51
N LEU A 70 1.79 0.00 -17.21
CA LEU A 70 1.99 -1.41 -16.87
C LEU A 70 3.25 -1.90 -17.59
N GLN A 71 4.18 -2.51 -16.84
CA GLN A 71 5.38 -3.09 -17.40
C GLN A 71 5.56 -4.52 -16.87
N GLN A 72 5.80 -5.45 -17.79
CA GLN A 72 6.14 -6.82 -17.42
C GLN A 72 7.60 -6.88 -17.06
N VAL A 73 7.90 -7.48 -15.91
CA VAL A 73 9.27 -7.68 -15.48
C VAL A 73 9.87 -8.82 -16.28
N GLU A 74 11.01 -8.53 -16.87
CA GLU A 74 11.87 -9.48 -17.54
C GLU A 74 13.19 -9.55 -16.78
N THR A 75 13.79 -10.73 -16.70
CA THR A 75 15.14 -10.89 -16.15
C THR A 75 16.23 -10.46 -17.13
N SER A 76 15.87 -9.81 -18.24
CA SER A 76 16.79 -9.31 -19.24
C SER A 76 17.60 -8.13 -18.68
N LEU A 77 18.90 -8.11 -18.99
CA LEU A 77 19.79 -7.01 -18.57
C LEU A 77 19.27 -5.65 -19.05
N GLY A 78 18.76 -5.59 -20.28
CA GLY A 78 18.21 -4.36 -20.85
C GLY A 78 17.04 -3.80 -20.05
N PHE A 79 16.13 -4.66 -19.58
CA PHE A 79 15.04 -4.25 -18.70
C PHE A 79 15.58 -3.66 -17.38
N MET A 80 16.53 -4.36 -16.74
CA MET A 80 17.06 -3.94 -15.44
C MET A 80 17.80 -2.60 -15.52
N LEU A 81 18.60 -2.40 -16.57
CA LEU A 81 19.27 -1.13 -16.84
C LEU A 81 18.28 0.00 -17.13
N GLY A 82 17.21 -0.28 -17.89
CA GLY A 82 16.14 0.68 -18.15
C GLY A 82 15.43 1.11 -16.87
N LEU A 83 15.09 0.13 -16.00
CA LEU A 83 14.46 0.40 -14.71
C LEU A 83 15.38 1.20 -13.79
N GLU A 84 16.67 0.85 -13.71
CA GLU A 84 17.65 1.61 -12.94
C GLU A 84 17.76 3.06 -13.42
N SER A 85 17.87 3.26 -14.74
CA SER A 85 17.93 4.60 -15.34
C SER A 85 16.71 5.43 -14.97
N GLN A 86 15.52 4.83 -15.03
CA GLN A 86 14.27 5.49 -14.64
C GLN A 86 14.26 5.85 -13.15
N LEU A 87 14.67 4.93 -12.27
CA LEU A 87 14.75 5.16 -10.83
C LEU A 87 15.77 6.26 -10.46
N ARG A 88 16.88 6.35 -11.19
CA ARG A 88 17.93 7.37 -10.98
C ARG A 88 17.65 8.71 -11.66
N SER A 89 16.61 8.80 -12.49
CA SER A 89 16.30 10.02 -13.26
C SER A 89 15.97 11.24 -12.41
N GLY A 90 15.66 11.05 -11.12
CA GLY A 90 15.21 12.10 -10.22
C GLY A 90 13.78 12.58 -10.50
N GLN A 91 13.11 12.02 -11.51
CA GLN A 91 11.72 12.33 -11.78
C GLN A 91 10.83 11.71 -10.71
N PRO A 92 9.95 12.50 -10.04
CA PRO A 92 9.07 11.97 -9.02
C PRO A 92 8.10 10.95 -9.61
N MET A 93 8.16 9.70 -9.17
CA MET A 93 7.23 8.66 -9.61
C MET A 93 6.94 7.66 -8.49
N GLN A 94 5.84 6.93 -8.64
CA GLN A 94 5.51 5.80 -7.79
C GLN A 94 5.67 4.52 -8.58
N VAL A 95 6.44 3.57 -8.06
CA VAL A 95 6.54 2.22 -8.61
C VAL A 95 5.85 1.28 -7.64
N ILE A 96 4.88 0.52 -8.13
CA ILE A 96 4.24 -0.55 -7.37
C ILE A 96 4.43 -1.86 -8.10
N GLY A 97 4.33 -2.99 -7.40
CA GLY A 97 4.37 -4.27 -8.10
C GLY A 97 3.85 -5.44 -7.29
N LEU A 98 3.67 -6.55 -8.01
CA LEU A 98 3.43 -7.88 -7.47
C LEU A 98 4.20 -8.88 -8.33
N LEU A 99 5.29 -9.41 -7.80
CA LEU A 99 6.23 -10.28 -8.50
C LEU A 99 6.49 -11.55 -7.69
N ASP A 100 7.20 -12.51 -8.27
CA ASP A 100 7.82 -13.59 -7.49
C ASP A 100 8.94 -13.04 -6.58
N ASP A 101 9.38 -13.86 -5.63
CA ASP A 101 10.39 -13.49 -4.62
C ASP A 101 11.72 -13.03 -5.24
N ALA A 102 12.18 -13.69 -6.30
CA ALA A 102 13.47 -13.40 -6.92
C ALA A 102 13.44 -12.08 -7.70
N SER A 103 12.42 -11.90 -8.54
CA SER A 103 12.25 -10.66 -9.31
C SER A 103 12.03 -9.45 -8.41
N ALA A 104 11.25 -9.61 -7.33
CA ALA A 104 11.02 -8.53 -6.37
C ALA A 104 12.29 -8.12 -5.63
N ALA A 105 13.11 -9.09 -5.21
CA ALA A 105 14.38 -8.80 -4.55
C ALA A 105 15.27 -7.89 -5.42
N LEU A 106 15.41 -8.22 -6.71
CA LEU A 106 16.19 -7.41 -7.66
C LEU A 106 15.64 -5.98 -7.81
N VAL A 107 14.33 -5.84 -7.98
CA VAL A 107 13.68 -4.51 -8.13
C VAL A 107 13.86 -3.67 -6.86
N ILE A 108 13.68 -4.27 -5.69
CA ILE A 108 13.81 -3.58 -4.40
C ILE A 108 15.25 -3.15 -4.16
N ASP A 109 16.23 -4.00 -4.49
CA ASP A 109 17.64 -3.67 -4.32
C ASP A 109 18.10 -2.59 -5.30
N LEU A 110 17.66 -2.64 -6.56
CA LEU A 110 17.86 -1.56 -7.53
C LEU A 110 17.31 -0.24 -7.01
N ALA A 111 16.06 -0.22 -6.53
CA ALA A 111 15.43 0.96 -5.97
C ALA A 111 16.21 1.53 -4.78
N ARG A 112 16.64 0.68 -3.83
CA ARG A 112 17.48 1.12 -2.70
C ARG A 112 18.80 1.71 -3.17
N SER A 113 19.47 1.08 -4.13
CA SER A 113 20.74 1.56 -4.70
C SER A 113 20.59 2.88 -5.49
N ALA A 114 19.39 3.16 -6.00
CA ALA A 114 19.03 4.41 -6.64
C ALA A 114 18.67 5.52 -5.64
N GLY A 115 18.63 5.22 -4.34
CA GLY A 115 18.20 6.14 -3.29
C GLY A 115 16.68 6.31 -3.20
N ALA A 116 15.90 5.45 -3.88
CA ALA A 116 14.45 5.46 -3.80
C ALA A 116 13.99 4.94 -2.44
N ARG A 117 12.82 5.42 -1.99
CA ARG A 117 12.24 5.04 -0.70
C ARG A 117 11.28 3.88 -0.89
N VAL A 118 11.46 2.82 -0.12
CA VAL A 118 10.54 1.68 -0.10
C VAL A 118 9.54 1.89 1.05
N ASN A 119 8.29 2.17 0.70
CA ASN A 119 7.24 2.51 1.66
C ASN A 119 6.42 1.30 2.11
N TRP A 120 6.41 0.25 1.30
CA TRP A 120 5.69 -0.99 1.53
C TRP A 120 6.47 -2.16 0.96
N ILE A 121 6.55 -3.25 1.71
CA ILE A 121 6.91 -4.59 1.24
C ILE A 121 5.86 -5.55 1.82
N GLY A 122 5.26 -6.39 0.99
CA GLY A 122 4.31 -7.41 1.41
C GLY A 122 4.69 -8.76 0.84
N GLN A 123 4.98 -9.74 1.69
CA GLN A 123 5.11 -11.13 1.29
C GLN A 123 3.73 -11.79 1.35
N HIS A 124 3.39 -12.54 0.31
CA HIS A 124 2.07 -13.11 0.12
C HIS A 124 2.22 -14.57 -0.31
N MET A 125 1.57 -15.45 0.43
CA MET A 125 1.41 -16.84 0.03
C MET A 125 -0.07 -17.11 -0.18
N ALA A 126 -0.44 -17.58 -1.36
CA ALA A 126 -1.82 -17.87 -1.72
C ALA A 126 -1.98 -19.35 -2.07
N THR A 127 -2.94 -19.99 -1.42
CA THR A 127 -3.42 -21.34 -1.73
C THR A 127 -4.92 -21.29 -2.00
N VAL A 128 -5.52 -22.41 -2.40
CA VAL A 128 -6.98 -22.46 -2.63
C VAL A 128 -7.73 -22.10 -1.35
N GLY A 129 -8.50 -21.01 -1.39
CA GLY A 129 -9.36 -20.58 -0.30
C GLY A 129 -8.66 -19.91 0.89
N GLN A 130 -7.32 -19.79 0.88
CA GLN A 130 -6.58 -19.15 1.95
C GLN A 130 -5.39 -18.31 1.45
N SER A 131 -5.18 -17.16 2.08
CA SER A 131 -4.00 -16.33 1.84
C SER A 131 -3.29 -15.95 3.15
N ARG A 132 -1.96 -15.91 3.11
CA ARG A 132 -1.11 -15.46 4.22
C ARG A 132 -0.32 -14.25 3.77
N HIS A 133 -0.36 -13.19 4.57
CA HIS A 133 0.29 -11.93 4.27
C HIS A 133 1.22 -11.55 5.42
N HIS A 134 2.46 -11.19 5.09
CA HIS A 134 3.40 -10.57 6.01
C HIS A 134 3.82 -9.23 5.43
N LEU A 135 3.53 -8.15 6.16
CA LEU A 135 3.61 -6.79 5.66
C LEU A 135 4.62 -6.00 6.48
N VAL A 136 5.52 -5.32 5.79
CA VAL A 136 6.47 -4.38 6.36
C VAL A 136 6.18 -3.02 5.76
N ASN A 137 5.80 -2.05 6.58
CA ASN A 137 5.39 -0.73 6.12
C ASN A 137 6.12 0.40 6.84
N THR A 138 6.18 1.56 6.19
CA THR A 138 6.61 2.82 6.81
C THR A 138 5.38 3.63 7.25
N GLN A 139 5.59 4.75 7.93
CA GLN A 139 4.50 5.68 8.31
C GLN A 139 3.65 6.13 7.11
N LEU A 140 4.23 6.20 5.90
CA LEU A 140 3.49 6.59 4.68
C LEU A 140 2.40 5.58 4.29
N ALA A 141 2.54 4.32 4.69
CA ALA A 141 1.55 3.27 4.48
C ALA A 141 0.76 2.93 5.77
N GLU A 142 0.74 3.85 6.74
CA GLU A 142 -0.01 3.64 7.98
C GLU A 142 -1.50 3.38 7.70
N GLY A 143 -2.04 2.34 8.35
CA GLY A 143 -3.45 1.96 8.21
C GLY A 143 -3.79 1.14 6.97
N CYS A 144 -2.86 0.99 6.03
CA CYS A 144 -3.04 0.18 4.83
C CYS A 144 -3.24 -1.30 5.18
N SER A 145 -2.53 -1.84 6.18
CA SER A 145 -2.73 -3.19 6.71
C SER A 145 -4.15 -3.42 7.24
N ARG A 146 -4.71 -2.46 7.98
CA ARG A 146 -6.07 -2.53 8.53
C ARG A 146 -7.10 -2.49 7.41
N GLN A 147 -6.86 -1.68 6.38
CA GLN A 147 -7.75 -1.65 5.23
C GLN A 147 -7.68 -2.95 4.44
N LEU A 148 -6.48 -3.48 4.19
CA LEU A 148 -6.30 -4.77 3.54
C LEU A 148 -7.04 -5.87 4.33
N SER A 149 -6.87 -5.92 5.64
CA SER A 149 -7.60 -6.87 6.50
C SER A 149 -9.12 -6.74 6.36
N ARG A 150 -9.67 -5.52 6.31
CA ARG A 150 -11.12 -5.32 6.09
C ARG A 150 -11.56 -5.80 4.72
N GLN A 151 -10.77 -5.55 3.68
CA GLN A 151 -11.04 -6.02 2.32
C GLN A 151 -11.03 -7.56 2.30
N LEU A 152 -9.95 -8.19 2.77
CA LEU A 152 -9.82 -9.66 2.84
C LEU A 152 -10.98 -10.30 3.61
N HIS A 153 -11.33 -9.71 4.76
CA HIS A 153 -12.45 -10.19 5.56
C HIS A 153 -13.79 -10.12 4.79
N ALA A 154 -14.04 -9.04 4.05
CA ALA A 154 -15.27 -8.87 3.28
C ALA A 154 -15.42 -9.90 2.16
N CYS A 155 -14.30 -10.33 1.54
CA CYS A 155 -14.29 -11.29 0.43
C CYS A 155 -14.64 -12.72 0.85
N GLY A 156 -14.55 -13.03 2.15
CA GLY A 156 -14.90 -14.34 2.69
C GLY A 156 -13.86 -15.43 2.46
N ALA A 157 -12.80 -15.20 1.68
CA ALA A 157 -11.64 -16.08 1.64
C ALA A 157 -10.92 -16.07 2.99
N GLY A 158 -10.39 -17.22 3.42
CA GLY A 158 -9.65 -17.31 4.67
C GLY A 158 -8.34 -16.52 4.56
N PHE A 159 -7.94 -15.83 5.62
CA PHE A 159 -6.66 -15.11 5.59
C PHE A 159 -5.97 -15.01 6.94
N THR A 160 -4.65 -14.85 6.90
CA THR A 160 -3.85 -14.35 8.01
C THR A 160 -2.98 -13.18 7.53
N LEU A 161 -2.84 -12.16 8.37
CA LEU A 161 -2.08 -10.95 8.07
C LEU A 161 -1.26 -10.57 9.29
N ASN A 162 0.06 -10.56 9.11
CA ASN A 162 1.02 -10.06 10.08
C ASN A 162 1.58 -8.73 9.57
N GLU A 163 1.65 -7.72 10.41
CA GLU A 163 2.18 -6.40 10.09
C GLU A 163 3.31 -6.02 11.04
N GLU A 164 4.41 -5.58 10.45
CA GLU A 164 5.53 -4.92 11.10
C GLU A 164 5.65 -3.48 10.58
N ARG A 165 5.82 -2.53 11.51
CA ARG A 165 5.94 -1.11 11.17
C ARG A 165 7.38 -0.69 11.38
N GLN A 166 8.05 -0.30 10.30
CA GLN A 166 9.39 0.25 10.38
C GLN A 166 9.37 1.61 11.06
N ASN A 167 10.34 1.84 11.95
CA ASN A 167 10.53 3.11 12.65
C ASN A 167 9.29 3.59 13.42
N SER A 168 8.48 2.65 13.93
CA SER A 168 7.31 2.95 14.76
C SER A 168 7.43 2.24 16.11
N ALA A 169 7.04 2.93 17.19
CA ALA A 169 6.91 2.33 18.51
C ALA A 169 5.63 1.48 18.67
N ALA A 170 4.75 1.47 17.66
CA ALA A 170 3.51 0.71 17.73
C ALA A 170 3.78 -0.79 17.55
N PRO A 171 3.08 -1.66 18.31
CA PRO A 171 3.31 -3.09 18.26
C PRO A 171 2.95 -3.67 16.89
N ALA A 172 3.64 -4.77 16.56
CA ALA A 172 3.27 -5.65 15.46
C ALA A 172 1.81 -6.09 15.61
N ARG A 173 1.11 -6.23 14.48
CA ARG A 173 -0.31 -6.60 14.46
C ARG A 173 -0.49 -7.91 13.75
N GLN A 174 -1.30 -8.78 14.33
CA GLN A 174 -1.75 -10.01 13.72
C GLN A 174 -3.27 -9.96 13.58
N LEU A 175 -3.75 -10.22 12.37
CA LEU A 175 -5.15 -10.22 11.99
C LEU A 175 -5.44 -11.50 11.20
N GLY A 176 -6.68 -11.96 11.24
CA GLY A 176 -7.09 -13.12 10.46
C GLY A 176 -8.60 -13.27 10.43
N GLY A 177 -9.06 -14.08 9.49
CA GLY A 177 -10.47 -14.42 9.33
C GLY A 177 -10.61 -15.85 8.81
N PRO A 178 -11.59 -16.62 9.31
CA PRO A 178 -11.85 -17.96 8.79
C PRO A 178 -12.38 -17.89 7.37
N ALA A 179 -12.14 -18.95 6.58
CA ALA A 179 -12.73 -19.09 5.26
C ALA A 179 -14.25 -19.30 5.39
N ARG A 180 -15.02 -18.52 4.63
CA ARG A 180 -16.48 -18.58 4.49
C ARG A 180 -16.90 -18.90 3.06
N SER A 181 -16.07 -18.55 2.08
CA SER A 181 -16.24 -18.86 0.65
C SER A 181 -14.88 -18.90 -0.05
N THR A 182 -14.78 -19.65 -1.14
CA THR A 182 -13.60 -19.71 -2.01
C THR A 182 -13.79 -18.97 -3.34
N GLU A 183 -15.00 -18.46 -3.59
CA GLU A 183 -15.41 -17.82 -4.86
C GLU A 183 -14.53 -16.60 -5.22
N HIS A 184 -14.06 -15.88 -4.21
CA HIS A 184 -13.22 -14.70 -4.37
C HIS A 184 -11.80 -14.91 -3.82
N SER A 185 -11.27 -16.12 -3.97
CA SER A 185 -9.94 -16.46 -3.47
C SER A 185 -8.80 -15.63 -4.09
N GLU A 186 -8.98 -15.03 -5.26
CA GLU A 186 -8.01 -14.12 -5.89
C GLU A 186 -8.12 -12.66 -5.45
N GLN A 187 -9.19 -12.30 -4.75
CA GLN A 187 -9.50 -10.90 -4.42
C GLN A 187 -8.43 -10.26 -3.52
N TRP A 188 -7.60 -11.06 -2.84
CA TRP A 188 -6.45 -10.54 -2.10
C TRP A 188 -5.50 -9.74 -2.98
N ALA A 189 -5.22 -10.21 -4.19
CA ALA A 189 -4.26 -9.58 -5.09
C ALA A 189 -4.82 -8.26 -5.64
N ALA A 190 -6.11 -8.24 -5.96
CA ALA A 190 -6.81 -7.02 -6.34
C ALA A 190 -6.84 -5.99 -5.22
N SER A 191 -7.08 -6.45 -3.99
CA SER A 191 -7.07 -5.63 -2.78
C SER A 191 -5.70 -4.98 -2.58
N VAL A 192 -4.61 -5.74 -2.76
CA VAL A 192 -3.24 -5.22 -2.73
C VAL A 192 -3.01 -4.21 -3.86
N GLY A 193 -3.35 -4.53 -5.11
CA GLY A 193 -3.15 -3.61 -6.24
C GLY A 193 -3.88 -2.28 -6.08
N TYR A 194 -5.14 -2.34 -5.64
CA TYR A 194 -5.95 -1.16 -5.33
C TYR A 194 -5.35 -0.33 -4.19
N LEU A 195 -4.94 -1.01 -3.12
CA LEU A 195 -4.33 -0.37 -1.95
C LEU A 195 -3.04 0.37 -2.31
N LEU A 196 -2.12 -0.30 -3.00
CA LEU A 196 -0.83 0.29 -3.39
C LEU A 196 -1.02 1.49 -4.34
N SER A 197 -2.00 1.41 -5.22
CA SER A 197 -2.36 2.50 -6.15
C SER A 197 -3.10 3.67 -5.48
N SER A 198 -3.57 3.48 -4.25
CA SER A 198 -4.26 4.50 -3.44
C SER A 198 -3.46 4.94 -2.22
N LEU A 199 -2.18 4.56 -2.12
CA LEU A 199 -1.28 5.03 -1.07
C LEU A 199 -1.21 6.56 -1.05
N GLY A 200 -1.18 7.13 0.16
CA GLY A 200 -1.22 8.57 0.37
C GLY A 200 -2.61 9.22 0.24
N THR A 201 -3.66 8.47 -0.13
CA THR A 201 -5.03 8.98 -0.08
C THR A 201 -5.59 8.92 1.35
N ARG A 202 -6.29 9.97 1.79
CA ARG A 202 -6.76 10.08 3.20
C ARG A 202 -7.84 9.07 3.58
N ARG A 203 -8.60 8.55 2.61
CA ARG A 203 -9.68 7.56 2.79
C ARG A 203 -9.76 6.62 1.59
N PRO A 204 -8.87 5.63 1.54
CA PRO A 204 -8.92 4.65 0.48
C PRO A 204 -10.18 3.77 0.64
N ALA A 205 -10.99 3.70 -0.41
CA ALA A 205 -12.23 2.91 -0.43
C ALA A 205 -11.96 1.40 -0.47
N MET A 206 -13.02 0.59 -0.51
CA MET A 206 -12.86 -0.84 -0.75
C MET A 206 -12.52 -1.08 -2.22
N ALA A 207 -11.60 -2.02 -2.48
CA ALA A 207 -11.36 -2.50 -3.83
C ALA A 207 -12.65 -3.14 -4.37
N PRO A 208 -13.07 -2.80 -5.60
CA PRO A 208 -14.17 -3.51 -6.25
C PRO A 208 -13.89 -5.01 -6.33
N LEU A 209 -14.96 -5.81 -6.33
CA LEU A 209 -14.85 -7.24 -6.61
C LEU A 209 -14.32 -7.42 -8.04
N VAL A 210 -13.24 -8.19 -8.19
CA VAL A 210 -12.66 -8.49 -9.49
C VAL A 210 -13.36 -9.67 -10.13
N THR A 211 -13.40 -9.66 -11.45
CA THR A 211 -13.85 -10.83 -12.21
C THR A 211 -12.78 -11.91 -12.09
N ALA A 212 -13.19 -13.16 -11.89
CA ALA A 212 -12.26 -14.29 -11.78
C ALA A 212 -11.23 -14.26 -12.91
N SER A 213 -9.94 -14.24 -12.55
CA SER A 213 -8.88 -14.25 -13.55
C SER A 213 -8.83 -15.63 -14.21
N ARG A 214 -8.42 -15.69 -15.48
CA ARG A 214 -8.19 -16.97 -16.16
C ARG A 214 -7.02 -17.77 -15.56
N THR A 215 -6.15 -17.08 -14.82
CA THR A 215 -4.95 -17.63 -14.18
C THR A 215 -4.91 -17.20 -12.71
N PRO A 216 -5.30 -18.08 -11.79
CA PRO A 216 -5.25 -17.80 -10.37
C PRO A 216 -3.83 -17.57 -9.89
N LEU A 217 -3.64 -16.51 -9.09
CA LEU A 217 -2.39 -16.26 -8.40
C LEU A 217 -2.28 -17.20 -7.19
N SER A 218 -1.63 -18.34 -7.41
CA SER A 218 -1.26 -19.30 -6.37
C SER A 218 0.27 -19.38 -6.23
N GLY A 219 0.77 -19.51 -5.01
CA GLY A 219 2.21 -19.55 -4.72
C GLY A 219 2.68 -18.38 -3.86
N SER A 220 3.97 -18.07 -3.94
CA SER A 220 4.62 -16.97 -3.22
C SER A 220 4.75 -15.74 -4.12
N PHE A 221 4.41 -14.57 -3.59
CA PHE A 221 4.51 -13.30 -4.27
C PHE A 221 4.97 -12.21 -3.31
N VAL A 222 5.72 -11.24 -3.83
CA VAL A 222 6.10 -10.03 -3.11
C VAL A 222 5.45 -8.83 -3.78
N SER A 223 4.73 -8.05 -2.99
CA SER A 223 4.29 -6.72 -3.36
C SER A 223 5.19 -5.64 -2.78
N PHE A 224 5.31 -4.52 -3.47
CA PHE A 224 6.08 -3.37 -3.00
C PHE A 224 5.47 -2.06 -3.45
N SER A 225 5.76 -0.98 -2.71
CA SER A 225 5.60 0.39 -3.18
C SER A 225 6.90 1.16 -2.95
N ILE A 226 7.39 1.76 -4.02
CA ILE A 226 8.64 2.51 -4.09
C ILE A 226 8.31 3.92 -4.57
N GLU A 227 9.03 4.89 -4.03
CA GLU A 227 8.89 6.30 -4.35
C GLU A 227 10.27 6.89 -4.65
N THR A 228 10.40 7.56 -5.79
CA THR A 228 11.59 8.34 -6.18
C THR A 228 11.38 9.82 -5.94
#